data_AF-A0A7J5BTP5-F1
#
_entry.id   AF-A0A7J5BTP5-F1
#
_cell.length_a   1.000
_cell.length_b   1.000
_cell.length_c   1.000
_cell.angle_alpha   90.00
_cell.angle_beta   90.00
_cell.angle_gamma   90.00
#
_symmetry.space_group_name_H-M   'P 1'
#
loop_
_entity.id
_entity.type
_entity.pdbx_description
1 polymer ?
#
loop_
_entity_poly.entity_id
_entity_poly.type
_entity_poly.pdbx_seq_one_letter_code
_entity_poly.pdbx_strand_id
1 'polypeptide(L)'
;MTTAPPDTRPRPRLHTSTKWLLGVIVLGMTMTVSTRVLGGIDLLPADAVPTSLLLFGLVLGAVLVVGNIIVTEAWTYMAERTGDRQVLRFAARAVTWADVFFTAPGIFLAVISGLFLTEQLGHHDAWVRGAETSFITAGVIWFVLLVPMQNRLAVRAEQDELDEGFTTILHRWYGFGILATAITLVAVGFAVFQPQF
;
A
#
# COMPACT_ATOMS: atom_id res chain seq x y z
N MET A 1 -16.19 -46.86 -10.30
CA MET A 1 -15.35 -45.67 -10.51
C MET A 1 -16.06 -44.51 -9.83
N THR A 2 -15.71 -44.25 -8.57
CA THR A 2 -16.42 -43.28 -7.71
C THR A 2 -15.93 -41.88 -8.07
N THR A 3 -16.77 -41.07 -8.70
CA THR A 3 -16.46 -39.67 -9.00
C THR A 3 -16.46 -38.89 -7.68
N ALA A 4 -15.35 -38.22 -7.37
CA ALA A 4 -15.29 -37.30 -6.24
C ALA A 4 -16.35 -36.19 -6.42
N PRO A 5 -17.05 -35.78 -5.34
CA PRO A 5 -18.04 -34.71 -5.44
C PRO A 5 -17.37 -33.41 -5.92
N PRO A 6 -18.08 -32.59 -6.73
CA PRO A 6 -17.55 -31.33 -7.22
C PRO A 6 -17.16 -30.42 -6.05
N ASP A 7 -15.99 -29.79 -6.11
CA ASP A 7 -15.51 -28.85 -5.09
C ASP A 7 -16.48 -27.67 -5.00
N THR A 8 -17.33 -27.66 -3.97
CA THR A 8 -18.33 -26.63 -3.70
C THR A 8 -17.75 -25.42 -2.97
N ARG A 9 -16.43 -25.38 -2.73
CA ARG A 9 -15.82 -24.22 -2.09
C ARG A 9 -15.98 -22.99 -2.98
N PRO A 10 -16.62 -21.92 -2.49
CA PRO A 10 -16.80 -20.70 -3.27
C PRO A 10 -15.42 -20.17 -3.66
N ARG A 11 -15.22 -19.97 -4.97
CA ARG A 11 -13.97 -19.42 -5.50
C ARG A 11 -13.69 -18.06 -4.83
N PRO A 12 -12.43 -17.74 -4.50
CA PRO A 12 -12.10 -16.45 -3.93
C PRO A 12 -12.55 -15.33 -4.87
N ARG A 13 -13.58 -14.59 -4.47
CA ARG A 13 -14.13 -13.46 -5.21
C ARG A 13 -13.34 -12.21 -4.84
N LEU A 14 -12.85 -11.49 -5.85
CA LEU A 14 -12.26 -10.17 -5.68
C LEU A 14 -13.35 -9.10 -5.80
N HIS A 15 -13.43 -8.22 -4.81
CA HIS A 15 -14.24 -7.01 -4.86
C HIS A 15 -13.70 -6.07 -5.96
N THR A 16 -14.57 -5.22 -6.52
CA THR A 16 -14.24 -4.33 -7.64
C THR A 16 -13.06 -3.42 -7.32
N SER A 17 -13.02 -2.81 -6.13
CA SER A 17 -11.90 -1.96 -5.70
C SER A 17 -10.57 -2.72 -5.65
N THR A 18 -10.56 -3.97 -5.19
CA THR A 18 -9.35 -4.81 -5.16
C THR A 18 -8.82 -5.08 -6.56
N LYS A 19 -9.71 -5.31 -7.54
CA LYS A 19 -9.30 -5.49 -8.94
C LYS A 19 -8.64 -4.23 -9.50
N TRP A 20 -9.22 -3.06 -9.23
CA TRP A 20 -8.62 -1.78 -9.61
C TRP A 20 -7.26 -1.57 -8.95
N LEU A 21 -7.15 -1.87 -7.66
CA LEU A 21 -5.89 -1.75 -6.92
C LEU A 21 -4.80 -2.61 -7.55
N LEU A 22 -5.09 -3.89 -7.80
CA LEU A 22 -4.15 -4.78 -8.48
C LEU A 22 -3.80 -4.28 -9.88
N GLY A 23 -4.76 -3.71 -10.62
CA GLY A 23 -4.52 -3.10 -11.93
C GLY A 23 -3.53 -1.93 -11.86
N VAL A 24 -3.71 -1.02 -10.89
CA VAL A 24 -2.78 0.11 -10.65
C VAL A 24 -1.39 -0.40 -10.25
N ILE A 25 -1.32 -1.40 -9.38
CA ILE A 25 -0.04 -2.00 -8.96
C ILE A 25 0.68 -2.62 -10.17
N VAL A 26 0.00 -3.43 -10.97
CA VAL A 26 0.60 -4.08 -12.14
C VAL A 26 1.06 -3.03 -13.14
N LEU A 27 0.22 -2.03 -13.45
CA LEU A 27 0.59 -0.95 -14.34
C LEU A 27 1.84 -0.19 -13.86
N GLY A 28 1.87 0.21 -12.58
CA GLY A 28 3.00 0.93 -12.02
C GLY A 28 4.27 0.08 -11.96
N MET A 29 4.17 -1.22 -11.65
CA MET A 29 5.30 -2.15 -11.72
C MET A 29 5.82 -2.28 -13.15
N THR A 30 4.93 -2.44 -14.14
CA THR A 30 5.33 -2.49 -15.56
C THR A 30 6.01 -1.21 -15.98
N MET A 31 5.47 -0.03 -15.64
CA MET A 31 6.12 1.25 -15.94
C MET A 31 7.52 1.34 -15.33
N THR A 32 7.66 0.99 -14.06
CA THR A 32 8.96 1.03 -13.34
C THR A 32 9.97 0.03 -13.94
N VAL A 33 9.54 -1.19 -14.27
CA VAL A 33 10.38 -2.19 -14.93
C VAL A 33 10.74 -1.76 -16.34
N SER A 34 9.81 -1.19 -17.11
CA SER A 34 10.08 -0.68 -18.46
C SER A 34 11.12 0.43 -18.45
N THR A 35 11.07 1.36 -17.49
CA THR A 35 12.11 2.38 -17.34
C THR A 35 13.50 1.80 -17.03
N ARG A 36 13.56 0.60 -16.44
CA ARG A 36 14.82 -0.07 -16.03
C ARG A 36 15.36 -1.07 -17.05
N VAL A 37 14.49 -1.87 -17.67
CA VAL A 37 14.85 -2.93 -18.63
C VAL A 37 15.15 -2.35 -20.01
N LEU A 38 14.54 -1.22 -20.36
CA LEU A 38 14.97 -0.43 -21.51
C LEU A 38 16.24 0.37 -21.21
N GLY A 39 17.08 -0.01 -20.25
CA GLY A 39 18.38 0.61 -19.91
C GLY A 39 19.45 0.60 -21.02
N GLY A 40 19.05 0.45 -22.30
CA GLY A 40 19.82 0.88 -23.48
C GLY A 40 19.21 2.09 -24.20
N ILE A 41 18.09 2.62 -23.68
CA ILE A 41 17.39 3.82 -24.11
C ILE A 41 17.14 4.58 -22.81
N ASP A 42 18.04 5.49 -22.46
CA ASP A 42 17.80 6.48 -21.41
C ASP A 42 16.57 7.29 -21.80
N LEU A 43 15.38 6.85 -21.37
CA LEU A 43 14.12 7.50 -21.73
C LEU A 43 14.11 8.95 -21.20
N LEU A 44 14.79 9.16 -20.07
CA LEU A 44 15.25 10.42 -19.51
C LEU A 44 16.58 10.12 -18.80
N PRO A 45 17.69 10.78 -19.13
CA PRO A 45 18.93 10.58 -18.38
C PRO A 45 18.74 11.07 -16.94
N ALA A 46 19.42 10.43 -15.97
CA ALA A 46 19.14 10.66 -14.55
C ALA A 46 19.28 12.13 -14.14
N ASP A 47 20.14 12.90 -14.81
CA ASP A 47 20.36 14.34 -14.63
C ASP A 47 19.28 15.24 -15.28
N ALA A 48 18.42 14.70 -16.14
CA ALA A 48 17.35 15.48 -16.79
C ALA A 48 16.25 15.94 -15.82
N VAL A 49 16.08 15.22 -14.69
CA VAL A 49 15.07 15.57 -13.69
C VAL A 49 15.72 16.34 -12.53
N PRO A 50 15.27 17.56 -12.21
CA PRO A 50 15.83 18.32 -11.10
C PRO A 50 15.73 17.55 -9.78
N THR A 51 16.82 17.50 -9.01
CA THR A 51 16.87 16.83 -7.69
C THR A 51 15.77 17.31 -6.75
N SER A 52 15.42 18.60 -6.77
CA SER A 52 14.33 19.17 -5.98
C SER A 52 12.95 18.56 -6.31
N LEU A 53 12.70 18.24 -7.58
CA LEU A 53 11.46 17.60 -8.01
C LEU A 53 11.39 16.15 -7.53
N LEU A 54 12.52 15.44 -7.56
CA LEU A 54 12.61 14.08 -7.02
C LEU A 54 12.42 14.07 -5.49
N LEU A 55 13.06 15.00 -4.76
CA LEU A 55 12.85 15.14 -3.32
C LEU A 55 11.37 15.44 -3.00
N PHE A 56 10.76 16.33 -3.78
CA PHE A 56 9.33 16.62 -3.65
C PHE A 56 8.47 15.37 -3.88
N GLY A 57 8.75 14.61 -4.94
CA GLY A 57 8.06 13.35 -5.24
C GLY A 57 8.20 12.33 -4.11
N LEU A 58 9.41 12.15 -3.59
CA LEU A 58 9.69 11.26 -2.47
C LEU A 58 8.88 11.64 -1.22
N VAL A 59 8.92 12.90 -0.83
CA VAL A 59 8.21 13.41 0.36
C VAL A 59 6.70 13.34 0.16
N LEU A 60 6.19 13.76 -1.00
CA LEU A 60 4.77 13.68 -1.32
C LEU A 60 4.28 12.24 -1.29
N GLY A 61 5.02 11.31 -1.89
CA GLY A 61 4.71 9.89 -1.87
C GLY A 61 4.64 9.33 -0.44
N ALA A 62 5.63 9.68 0.40
CA ALA A 62 5.65 9.28 1.81
C ALA A 62 4.45 9.85 2.58
N VAL A 63 4.10 11.13 2.38
CA VAL A 63 2.94 11.78 3.02
C VAL A 63 1.63 11.10 2.61
N LEU A 64 1.46 10.78 1.32
CA LEU A 64 0.26 10.10 0.84
C LEU A 64 0.11 8.71 1.45
N VAL A 65 1.20 7.94 1.54
CA VAL A 65 1.19 6.59 2.13
C VAL A 65 0.91 6.66 3.62
N VAL A 66 1.71 7.42 4.38
CA VAL A 66 1.56 7.51 5.85
C VAL A 66 0.21 8.12 6.22
N GLY A 67 -0.19 9.19 5.55
CA GLY A 67 -1.46 9.86 5.78
C GLY A 67 -2.63 8.92 5.53
N ASN A 68 -2.62 8.17 4.43
CA ASN A 68 -3.70 7.24 4.12
C ASN A 68 -3.79 6.09 5.13
N ILE A 69 -2.66 5.49 5.52
CA ILE A 69 -2.67 4.39 6.51
C ILE A 69 -3.30 4.88 7.82
N ILE A 70 -2.86 6.03 8.35
CA ILE A 70 -3.39 6.59 9.61
C ILE A 70 -4.88 6.93 9.49
N VAL A 71 -5.27 7.62 8.42
CA VAL A 71 -6.65 8.11 8.26
C VAL A 71 -7.64 6.95 8.03
N THR A 72 -7.24 5.93 7.26
CA THR A 72 -8.07 4.75 7.01
C THR A 72 -8.32 3.94 8.28
N GLU A 73 -7.31 3.78 9.13
CA GLU A 73 -7.49 3.14 10.45
C GLU A 73 -8.42 3.97 11.34
N ALA A 74 -8.17 5.28 11.43
CA ALA A 74 -8.93 6.18 12.29
C ALA A 74 -10.41 6.21 11.93
N TRP A 75 -10.77 6.39 10.65
CA TRP A 75 -12.18 6.43 10.26
C TRP A 75 -12.85 5.07 10.46
N THR A 76 -12.12 3.97 10.27
CA THR A 76 -12.73 2.63 10.32
C THR A 76 -13.03 2.29 11.77
N TYR A 77 -12.11 2.65 12.67
CA TYR A 77 -12.31 2.57 14.11
C TYR A 77 -13.51 3.42 14.55
N MET A 78 -13.58 4.69 14.12
CA MET A 78 -14.72 5.56 14.44
C MET A 78 -16.04 5.00 13.92
N ALA A 79 -16.04 4.44 12.71
CA ALA A 79 -17.21 3.79 12.12
C ALA A 79 -17.66 2.57 12.93
N GLU A 80 -16.72 1.72 13.37
CA GLU A 80 -17.04 0.58 14.23
C GLU A 80 -17.65 1.02 15.57
N ARG A 81 -17.12 2.10 16.17
CA ARG A 81 -17.62 2.65 17.44
C ARG A 81 -19.03 3.21 17.35
N THR A 82 -19.54 3.51 16.17
CA THR A 82 -20.94 3.95 15.98
C THR A 82 -21.95 2.83 16.26
N GLY A 83 -21.55 1.56 16.13
CA GLY A 83 -22.45 0.40 16.16
C GLY A 83 -23.36 0.28 14.93
N ASP A 84 -23.32 1.25 14.01
CA ASP A 84 -24.10 1.23 12.78
C ASP A 84 -23.41 0.36 11.71
N ARG A 85 -24.06 -0.76 11.37
CA ARG A 85 -23.55 -1.71 10.38
C ARG A 85 -23.44 -1.09 8.98
N GLN A 86 -24.30 -0.15 8.60
CA GLN A 86 -24.23 0.50 7.30
C GLN A 86 -23.01 1.41 7.20
N VAL A 87 -22.74 2.19 8.26
CA VAL A 87 -21.55 3.06 8.34
C VAL A 87 -20.27 2.24 8.29
N LEU A 88 -20.20 1.14 9.05
CA LEU A 88 -19.03 0.26 9.07
C LEU A 88 -18.77 -0.42 7.70
N ARG A 89 -19.83 -0.85 7.00
CA ARG A 89 -19.74 -1.40 5.64
C ARG A 89 -19.19 -0.39 4.64
N PHE A 90 -19.63 0.85 4.73
CA PHE A 90 -19.13 1.92 3.89
C PHE A 90 -17.65 2.17 4.18
N ALA A 91 -17.30 2.36 5.46
CA ALA A 91 -15.93 2.59 5.89
C ALA A 91 -14.96 1.49 5.42
N ALA A 92 -15.32 0.21 5.62
CA ALA A 92 -14.47 -0.92 5.23
C ALA A 92 -14.23 -0.99 3.71
N ARG A 93 -15.24 -0.69 2.89
CA ARG A 93 -15.08 -0.65 1.42
C ARG A 93 -14.29 0.57 0.95
N ALA A 94 -14.43 1.70 1.65
CA ALA A 94 -13.72 2.94 1.33
C ALA A 94 -12.20 2.78 1.49
N VAL A 95 -11.72 1.92 2.42
CA VAL A 95 -10.28 1.65 2.61
C VAL A 95 -9.60 1.22 1.31
N THR A 96 -10.13 0.22 0.60
CA THR A 96 -9.48 -0.26 -0.63
C THR A 96 -9.53 0.79 -1.75
N TRP A 97 -10.56 1.63 -1.78
CA TRP A 97 -10.60 2.76 -2.73
C TRP A 97 -9.56 3.82 -2.39
N ALA A 98 -9.39 4.12 -1.10
CA ALA A 98 -8.34 5.03 -0.66
C ALA A 98 -6.94 4.50 -1.03
N ASP A 99 -6.73 3.18 -0.94
CA ASP A 99 -5.48 2.56 -1.40
C ASP A 99 -5.24 2.69 -2.91
N VAL A 100 -6.30 2.64 -3.73
CA VAL A 100 -6.21 2.87 -5.19
C VAL A 100 -5.75 4.29 -5.50
N PHE A 101 -6.27 5.28 -4.77
CA PHE A 101 -6.03 6.70 -5.08
C PHE A 101 -4.82 7.30 -4.36
N PHE A 102 -4.42 6.78 -3.20
CA PHE A 102 -3.39 7.37 -2.36
C PHE A 102 -2.21 6.43 -2.12
N THR A 103 -2.45 5.21 -1.61
CA THR A 103 -1.36 4.30 -1.23
C THR A 103 -0.58 3.83 -2.46
N ALA A 104 -1.23 3.25 -3.46
CA ALA A 104 -0.51 2.73 -4.63
C ALA A 104 0.23 3.85 -5.41
N PRO A 105 -0.41 4.99 -5.76
CA PRO A 105 0.30 6.10 -6.39
C PRO A 105 1.41 6.67 -5.52
N GLY A 106 1.19 6.81 -4.21
CA GLY A 106 2.19 7.30 -3.27
C GLY A 106 3.42 6.40 -3.18
N ILE A 107 3.21 5.06 -3.17
CA ILE A 107 4.30 4.08 -3.23
C ILE A 107 5.10 4.25 -4.53
N PHE A 108 4.43 4.32 -5.69
CA PHE A 108 5.15 4.48 -6.96
C PHE A 108 5.93 5.79 -7.01
N LEU A 109 5.34 6.89 -6.54
CA LEU A 109 6.00 8.18 -6.50
C LEU A 109 7.24 8.16 -5.59
N ALA A 110 7.13 7.57 -4.40
CA ALA A 110 8.24 7.43 -3.47
C ALA A 110 9.37 6.54 -4.01
N VAL A 111 9.01 5.37 -4.55
CA VAL A 111 9.98 4.40 -5.09
C VAL A 111 10.70 4.98 -6.30
N ILE A 112 9.97 5.48 -7.31
CA ILE A 112 10.59 6.05 -8.52
C ILE A 112 11.50 7.22 -8.14
N SER A 113 11.02 8.14 -7.29
CA SER A 113 11.83 9.30 -6.87
C SER A 113 13.10 8.89 -6.11
N GLY A 114 12.98 7.95 -5.17
CA GLY A 114 14.11 7.46 -4.38
C GLY A 114 15.16 6.74 -5.23
N LEU A 115 14.71 5.96 -6.22
CA LEU A 115 15.59 5.28 -7.17
C LEU A 115 16.42 6.27 -7.99
N PHE A 116 15.78 7.28 -8.59
CA PHE A 116 16.49 8.33 -9.35
C PHE A 116 17.41 9.19 -8.47
N LEU A 117 16.97 9.53 -7.25
CA LEU A 117 17.81 10.27 -6.29
C LEU A 117 19.09 9.51 -5.96
N THR A 118 18.98 8.20 -5.79
CA THR A 118 20.15 7.40 -5.43
C THR A 118 21.13 7.26 -6.60
N GLU A 119 20.62 7.19 -7.82
CA GLU A 119 21.44 7.22 -9.05
C GLU A 119 22.13 8.59 -9.22
N GLN A 120 21.45 9.71 -8.95
CA GLN A 120 22.03 11.07 -9.05
C GLN A 120 23.09 11.35 -7.97
N LEU A 121 22.79 11.00 -6.71
CA LEU A 121 23.61 11.37 -5.57
C LEU A 121 24.74 10.37 -5.32
N GLY A 122 24.70 9.17 -5.92
CA GLY A 122 25.73 8.15 -5.78
C GLY A 122 25.89 7.62 -4.35
N HIS A 123 24.91 7.84 -3.47
CA HIS A 123 24.99 7.54 -2.04
C HIS A 123 23.97 6.47 -1.63
N HIS A 124 24.46 5.26 -1.41
CA HIS A 124 23.72 4.14 -0.81
C HIS A 124 24.25 3.86 0.60
N ASP A 125 24.19 4.87 1.48
CA ASP A 125 24.67 4.72 2.85
C ASP A 125 23.72 3.86 3.69
N ALA A 126 24.19 3.43 4.87
CA ALA A 126 23.43 2.56 5.77
C ALA A 126 22.05 3.12 6.13
N TRP A 127 21.92 4.45 6.17
CA TRP A 127 20.68 5.15 6.49
C TRP A 127 19.63 5.04 5.38
N VAL A 128 20.04 5.20 4.13
CA VAL A 128 19.18 5.02 2.94
C VAL A 128 18.70 3.57 2.88
N ARG A 129 19.59 2.60 3.10
CA ARG A 129 19.23 1.18 3.19
C ARG A 129 18.24 0.89 4.31
N GLY A 130 18.37 1.57 5.45
CA GLY A 130 17.43 1.45 6.57
C GLY A 130 16.04 1.97 6.22
N ALA A 131 15.95 3.14 5.57
CA ALA A 131 14.69 3.70 5.09
C ALA A 131 14.03 2.78 4.05
N GLU A 132 14.81 2.35 3.04
CA GLU A 132 14.36 1.45 1.96
C GLU A 132 13.87 0.11 2.51
N THR A 133 14.66 -0.56 3.36
CA THR A 133 14.30 -1.86 3.95
C THR A 133 13.02 -1.75 4.77
N SER A 134 12.88 -0.69 5.57
CA SER A 134 11.68 -0.45 6.37
C SER A 134 10.46 -0.23 5.47
N PHE A 135 10.61 0.60 4.43
CA PHE A 135 9.55 0.89 3.47
C PHE A 135 9.09 -0.36 2.71
N ILE A 136 10.03 -1.17 2.21
CA ILE A 136 9.74 -2.44 1.54
C ILE A 136 9.02 -3.39 2.50
N THR A 137 9.48 -3.49 3.75
CA THR A 137 8.85 -4.36 4.75
C THR A 137 7.39 -3.95 5.01
N ALA A 138 7.12 -2.65 5.17
CA ALA A 138 5.76 -2.14 5.30
C ALA A 138 4.91 -2.43 4.04
N GLY A 139 5.47 -2.22 2.85
CA GLY A 139 4.81 -2.52 1.58
C GLY A 139 4.47 -4.01 1.42
N VAL A 140 5.34 -4.91 1.85
CA VAL A 140 5.09 -6.37 1.86
C VAL A 140 3.97 -6.73 2.84
N ILE A 141 3.98 -6.18 4.05
CA ILE A 141 2.89 -6.38 5.03
C ILE A 141 1.57 -5.90 4.43
N TRP A 142 1.55 -4.71 3.83
CA TRP A 142 0.36 -4.17 3.19
C TRP A 142 -0.14 -5.09 2.07
N PHE A 143 0.72 -5.46 1.12
CA PHE A 143 0.31 -6.24 -0.04
C PHE A 143 -0.08 -7.68 0.30
N VAL A 144 0.67 -8.34 1.19
CA VAL A 144 0.50 -9.77 1.51
C VAL A 144 -0.56 -10.00 2.58
N LEU A 145 -0.69 -9.09 3.55
CA LEU A 145 -1.60 -9.27 4.69
C LEU A 145 -2.81 -8.33 4.62
N LEU A 146 -2.60 -7.02 4.45
CA LEU A 146 -3.70 -6.05 4.51
C LEU A 146 -4.61 -6.13 3.28
N VAL A 147 -4.08 -6.14 2.06
CA VAL A 147 -4.90 -6.16 0.83
C VAL A 147 -5.82 -7.38 0.77
N PRO A 148 -5.39 -8.61 1.10
CA PRO A 148 -6.29 -9.75 1.16
C PRO A 148 -7.36 -9.62 2.26
N MET A 149 -7.03 -9.05 3.42
CA MET A 149 -8.01 -8.81 4.49
C MET A 149 -9.03 -7.74 4.08
N GLN A 150 -8.59 -6.63 3.50
CA GLN A 150 -9.45 -5.57 2.96
C GLN A 150 -10.41 -6.13 1.90
N ASN A 151 -9.93 -7.00 1.00
CA ASN A 151 -10.80 -7.66 0.03
C ASN A 151 -11.89 -8.50 0.72
N ARG A 152 -11.52 -9.29 1.74
CA ARG A 152 -12.49 -10.10 2.49
C ARG A 152 -13.51 -9.24 3.23
N LEU A 153 -13.07 -8.13 3.82
CA LEU A 153 -13.95 -7.15 4.44
C LEU A 153 -14.90 -6.53 3.42
N ALA A 154 -14.39 -6.09 2.26
CA ALA A 154 -15.20 -5.49 1.21
C ALA A 154 -16.26 -6.45 0.65
N VAL A 155 -15.90 -7.71 0.43
CA VAL A 155 -16.85 -8.75 -0.02
C VAL A 155 -17.89 -9.06 1.04
N ARG A 156 -17.50 -9.23 2.31
CA ARG A 156 -18.45 -9.47 3.41
C ARG A 156 -19.35 -8.27 3.68
N ALA A 157 -18.86 -7.06 3.42
CA ALA A 157 -19.65 -5.84 3.54
C ALA A 157 -20.78 -5.73 2.49
N GLU A 158 -20.79 -6.55 1.43
CA GLU A 158 -21.91 -6.67 0.49
C GLU A 158 -23.07 -7.50 1.04
N GLN A 159 -22.86 -8.28 2.10
CA GLN A 159 -23.88 -9.16 2.67
C GLN A 159 -24.86 -8.37 3.55
N ASP A 160 -26.12 -8.83 3.62
CA ASP A 160 -27.19 -8.15 4.38
C ASP A 160 -26.94 -8.14 5.90
N GLU A 161 -26.20 -9.11 6.42
CA GLU A 161 -25.79 -9.19 7.83
C GLU A 161 -24.27 -9.26 7.97
N LEU A 162 -23.71 -8.51 8.93
CA LEU A 162 -22.30 -8.62 9.29
C LEU A 162 -22.16 -9.75 10.31
N ASP A 163 -21.42 -10.80 9.94
CA ASP A 163 -21.17 -11.96 10.79
C ASP A 163 -19.95 -11.76 11.70
N GLU A 164 -19.76 -12.67 12.66
CA GLU A 164 -18.58 -12.64 13.57
C GLU A 164 -17.25 -12.74 12.80
N GLY A 165 -17.27 -13.37 11.62
CA GLY A 165 -16.11 -13.45 10.75
C GLY A 165 -15.68 -12.08 10.20
N PHE A 166 -16.61 -11.16 9.94
CA PHE A 166 -16.28 -9.78 9.57
C PHE A 166 -15.48 -9.08 10.68
N THR A 167 -16.00 -9.11 11.92
CA THR A 167 -15.37 -8.47 13.08
C THR A 167 -13.98 -9.07 13.36
N THR A 168 -13.85 -10.39 13.28
CA THR A 168 -12.55 -11.07 13.47
C THR A 168 -11.51 -10.62 12.45
N ILE A 169 -11.90 -10.46 11.18
CA ILE A 169 -10.99 -9.96 10.14
C ILE A 169 -10.65 -8.49 10.37
N LEU A 170 -11.65 -7.68 10.76
CA LEU A 170 -11.47 -6.26 11.02
C LEU A 170 -10.47 -6.01 12.14
N HIS A 171 -10.56 -6.74 13.26
CA HIS A 171 -9.62 -6.57 14.38
C HIS A 171 -8.20 -7.01 14.04
N ARG A 172 -8.05 -8.08 13.24
CA ARG A 172 -6.74 -8.47 12.71
C ARG A 172 -6.18 -7.40 11.77
N TRP A 173 -7.05 -6.81 10.95
CA TRP A 173 -6.68 -5.73 10.04
C TRP A 173 -6.11 -4.52 10.80
N TYR A 174 -6.74 -4.08 11.90
CA TYR A 174 -6.16 -3.03 12.75
C TYR A 174 -4.79 -3.41 13.32
N GLY A 175 -4.63 -4.65 13.81
CA GLY A 175 -3.35 -5.08 14.38
C GLY A 175 -2.20 -5.01 13.38
N PHE A 176 -2.43 -5.48 12.15
CA PHE A 176 -1.43 -5.38 11.07
C PHE A 176 -1.29 -3.96 10.52
N GLY A 177 -2.35 -3.15 10.54
CA GLY A 177 -2.30 -1.76 10.12
C GLY A 177 -1.44 -0.93 11.06
N ILE A 178 -1.60 -1.05 12.38
CA ILE A 178 -0.75 -0.40 13.39
C ILE A 178 0.72 -0.81 13.21
N LEU A 179 0.97 -2.09 12.96
CA LEU A 179 2.31 -2.60 12.69
C LEU A 179 2.91 -1.97 11.42
N ALA A 180 2.15 -1.92 10.32
CA ALA A 180 2.58 -1.30 9.08
C ALA A 180 2.82 0.22 9.25
N THR A 181 1.97 0.91 10.01
CA THR A 181 2.14 2.32 10.37
C THR A 181 3.45 2.54 11.11
N ALA A 182 3.72 1.76 12.16
CA ALA A 182 4.94 1.89 12.94
C ALA A 182 6.21 1.70 12.08
N ILE A 183 6.23 0.68 11.23
CA ILE A 183 7.36 0.42 10.32
C ILE A 183 7.52 1.55 9.29
N THR A 184 6.42 2.06 8.75
CA THR A 184 6.46 3.17 7.79
C THR A 184 6.97 4.46 8.46
N LEU A 185 6.59 4.73 9.70
CA LEU A 185 7.12 5.86 10.47
C LEU A 185 8.61 5.70 10.76
N VAL A 186 9.10 4.48 11.01
CA VAL A 186 10.54 4.21 11.10
C VAL A 186 11.25 4.51 9.77
N ALA A 187 10.66 4.14 8.63
CA ALA A 187 11.20 4.47 7.31
C ALA A 187 11.32 5.98 7.09
N VAL A 188 10.27 6.74 7.46
CA VAL A 188 10.28 8.20 7.40
C VAL A 188 11.30 8.79 8.38
N GLY A 189 11.43 8.24 9.58
CA GLY A 189 12.43 8.65 10.56
C GLY A 189 13.86 8.50 10.02
N PHE A 190 14.16 7.39 9.35
CA PHE A 190 15.43 7.25 8.63
C PHE A 190 15.59 8.35 7.57
N ALA A 191 14.58 8.58 6.73
CA ALA A 191 14.68 9.59 5.67
C ALA A 191 14.86 11.04 6.20
N VAL A 192 14.26 11.38 7.34
CA VAL A 192 14.29 12.75 7.89
C VAL A 192 15.54 13.00 8.75
N PHE A 193 15.92 12.05 9.61
CA PHE A 193 17.03 12.21 10.54
C PHE A 193 18.39 11.81 9.95
N GLN A 194 18.51 11.84 8.62
CA GLN A 194 19.79 11.60 7.95
C GLN A 194 20.87 12.52 8.57
N PRO A 195 22.03 11.97 8.99
CA PRO A 195 23.12 12.78 9.53
C PRO A 195 23.65 13.72 8.45
N GLN A 196 23.71 15.02 8.75
CA GLN A 196 24.27 16.05 7.87
C GLN A 196 25.77 16.26 8.11
N PHE A 197 26.56 15.16 8.10
CA PHE A 197 28.01 15.24 8.30
C PHE A 197 28.77 15.20 6.98
#